data_AF-A0A378J984-F1
#
_entry.id   AF-A0A378J984-F1
#
_cell.length_a   1.000
_cell.length_b   1.000
_cell.length_c   1.000
_cell.angle_alpha   90.00
_cell.angle_beta   90.00
_cell.angle_gamma   90.00
#
_symmetry.space_group_name_H-M   'P 1'
#
loop_
_entity.id
_entity.type
_entity.pdbx_description
1 polymer ?
#
loop_
_entity_poly.entity_id
_entity_poly.type
_entity_poly.pdbx_seq_one_letter_code
_entity_poly.pdbx_strand_id
1 'polypeptide(L)'
;MMKFALLLLVFSINVHAMEQLGDSCDMHAGLSDSYVLALSSQPGFCQTYGHEAGKPECAHLPKDSYQAKHLTLHGLWPNQKACGQNYGYCGVEQKTSHCAYPPLDLSPQIAELLKRIMPSYYYGSCLERHEWNKHGSCQILSADQYFALAIRLAETADNSLFGQYLTQHQGQKVQLTDLREMITQSFGPTNSNKIYLGCKKGILVDIYIQLPALIPDGDSLESLINEAPDSQINDTCPNNVTLSNFNTEAFLG
;
A
#
# COMPACT_ATOMS: atom_id res chain seq x y z
N MET A 1 35.60 -45.64 57.18
CA MET A 1 35.30 -45.84 55.73
C MET A 1 33.82 -45.51 55.59
N MET A 2 33.34 -44.49 54.89
CA MET A 2 33.61 -44.07 53.52
C MET A 2 33.13 -42.61 53.41
N LYS A 3 33.96 -41.72 52.84
CA LYS A 3 33.61 -40.32 52.55
C LYS A 3 32.67 -40.30 51.33
N PHE A 4 31.53 -39.63 51.40
CA PHE A 4 30.78 -39.22 50.20
C PHE A 4 30.83 -37.70 50.11
N ALA A 5 31.66 -37.22 49.17
CA ALA A 5 31.67 -35.83 48.73
C ALA A 5 30.53 -35.65 47.73
N LEU A 6 29.57 -34.78 48.06
CA LEU A 6 28.51 -34.37 47.15
C LEU A 6 29.08 -33.27 46.25
N LEU A 7 29.41 -33.62 45.01
CA LEU A 7 29.92 -32.69 44.00
C LEU A 7 28.74 -31.87 43.46
N LEU A 8 28.71 -30.57 43.75
CA LEU A 8 27.79 -29.61 43.14
C LEU A 8 28.19 -29.38 41.67
N LEU A 9 27.46 -30.02 40.75
CA LEU A 9 27.54 -29.71 39.32
C LEU A 9 26.79 -28.39 39.06
N VAL A 10 27.55 -27.30 38.99
CA VAL A 10 27.05 -26.03 38.47
C VAL A 10 26.90 -26.20 36.96
N PHE A 11 25.68 -26.43 36.48
CA PHE A 11 25.38 -26.35 35.06
C PHE A 11 25.46 -24.88 34.64
N SER A 12 26.60 -24.48 34.08
CA SER A 12 26.71 -23.25 33.30
C SER A 12 25.80 -23.40 32.08
N ILE A 13 24.61 -22.80 32.15
CA ILE A 13 23.73 -22.64 31.00
C ILE A 13 24.48 -21.70 30.05
N ASN A 14 25.16 -22.28 29.06
CA ASN A 14 25.61 -21.53 27.90
C ASN A 14 24.35 -21.06 27.19
N VAL A 15 23.95 -19.82 27.45
CA VAL A 15 22.97 -19.09 26.66
C VAL A 15 23.52 -19.07 25.24
N HIS A 16 23.10 -20.03 24.44
CA HIS A 16 23.38 -20.02 23.01
C HIS A 16 22.75 -18.75 22.48
N ALA A 17 23.57 -17.94 21.81
CA ALA A 17 23.14 -16.75 21.11
C ALA A 17 21.88 -17.08 20.30
N MET A 18 20.80 -16.37 20.61
CA MET A 18 19.65 -16.29 19.72
C MET A 18 20.18 -15.56 18.49
N GLU A 19 20.58 -16.31 17.46
CA GLU A 19 21.00 -15.75 16.18
C GLU A 19 19.95 -14.75 15.72
N GLN A 20 20.41 -13.56 15.33
CA GLN A 20 19.59 -12.52 14.72
C GLN A 20 19.03 -13.04 13.39
N LEU A 21 17.91 -13.77 13.42
CA LEU A 21 17.01 -13.82 12.28
C LEU A 21 16.39 -12.42 12.16
N GLY A 22 17.01 -11.55 11.35
CA GLY A 22 16.42 -10.22 11.09
C GLY A 22 17.30 -9.17 10.43
N ASP A 23 18.61 -9.38 10.27
CA ASP A 23 19.51 -8.31 9.79
C ASP A 23 19.86 -8.39 8.29
N SER A 24 19.59 -9.51 7.61
CA SER A 24 19.88 -9.67 6.18
C SER A 24 18.61 -9.73 5.35
N CYS A 25 18.58 -8.96 4.26
CA CYS A 25 17.51 -9.03 3.26
C CYS A 25 17.38 -10.46 2.71
N ASP A 26 16.18 -11.03 2.82
CA ASP A 26 15.81 -12.34 2.30
C ASP A 26 14.59 -12.20 1.39
N MET A 27 14.72 -12.66 0.14
CA MET A 27 13.72 -12.51 -0.93
C MET A 27 12.79 -13.73 -1.05
N HIS A 28 12.72 -14.59 -0.03
CA HIS A 28 11.71 -15.64 0.06
C HIS A 28 10.37 -15.06 0.53
N ALA A 29 9.27 -15.66 0.06
CA ALA A 29 7.92 -15.27 0.45
C ALA A 29 7.63 -15.57 1.93
N GLY A 30 6.77 -14.77 2.55
CA GLY A 30 6.30 -14.96 3.92
C GLY A 30 7.25 -14.42 5.00
N LEU A 31 8.25 -13.62 4.62
CA LEU A 31 9.25 -13.03 5.52
C LEU A 31 9.06 -11.52 5.74
N SER A 32 7.90 -10.98 5.34
CA SER A 32 7.54 -9.58 5.57
C SER A 32 7.35 -9.28 7.06
N ASP A 33 7.90 -8.17 7.52
CA ASP A 33 7.72 -7.65 8.89
C ASP A 33 6.70 -6.49 8.96
N SER A 34 6.24 -6.03 7.80
CA SER A 34 5.31 -4.91 7.65
C SER A 34 4.63 -4.96 6.29
N TYR A 35 3.60 -4.16 6.11
CA TYR A 35 2.93 -3.94 4.84
C TYR A 35 2.77 -2.44 4.58
N VAL A 36 2.63 -2.08 3.31
CA VAL A 36 2.19 -0.75 2.88
C VAL A 36 0.96 -0.91 2.02
N LEU A 37 -0.17 -0.33 2.43
CA LEU A 37 -1.29 -0.13 1.52
C LEU A 37 -1.01 1.13 0.70
N ALA A 38 -0.84 0.95 -0.61
CA ALA A 38 -0.60 2.03 -1.54
C ALA A 38 -1.89 2.40 -2.28
N LEU A 39 -2.32 3.64 -2.09
CA LEU A 39 -3.49 4.23 -2.73
C LEU A 39 -3.07 5.39 -3.63
N SER A 40 -3.87 5.67 -4.65
CA SER A 40 -3.63 6.78 -5.55
C SER A 40 -4.87 7.67 -5.74
N SER A 41 -4.63 8.98 -5.77
CA SER A 41 -5.56 9.92 -6.40
C SER A 41 -5.42 9.78 -7.91
N GLN A 42 -6.33 9.06 -8.56
CA GLN A 42 -6.27 8.83 -10.00
C GLN A 42 -6.26 10.14 -10.82
N PRO A 43 -7.06 11.19 -10.49
CA PRO A 43 -6.93 12.49 -11.15
C PRO A 43 -5.53 13.10 -10.99
N GLY A 44 -4.96 13.03 -9.78
CA GLY A 44 -3.62 13.54 -9.51
C GLY A 44 -2.53 12.81 -10.29
N PHE A 45 -2.60 11.48 -10.31
CA PHE A 45 -1.73 10.63 -11.14
C PHE A 45 -1.84 11.00 -12.62
N CYS A 46 -3.06 11.05 -13.17
CA CYS A 46 -3.28 11.35 -14.57
C CYS A 46 -2.81 12.75 -14.95
N GLN A 47 -3.09 13.77 -14.15
CA GLN A 47 -2.68 15.15 -14.42
C GLN A 47 -1.16 15.33 -14.38
N THR A 48 -0.47 14.62 -13.49
CA THR A 48 0.96 14.88 -13.21
C THR A 48 1.92 13.94 -13.96
N TYR A 49 1.42 12.82 -14.48
CA TYR A 49 2.22 11.84 -15.20
C TYR A 49 1.40 11.00 -16.18
N GLY A 50 0.32 10.37 -15.73
CA GLY A 50 -0.33 9.28 -16.47
C GLY A 50 -0.84 9.67 -17.85
N HIS A 51 -1.41 10.86 -18.01
CA HIS A 51 -1.89 11.35 -19.30
C HIS A 51 -0.75 11.59 -20.29
N GLU A 52 0.31 12.29 -19.85
CA GLU A 52 1.51 12.53 -20.68
C GLU A 52 2.22 11.23 -21.05
N ALA A 53 2.25 10.26 -20.13
CA ALA A 53 2.81 8.92 -20.37
C ALA A 53 1.92 8.02 -21.24
N GLY A 54 0.76 8.51 -21.71
CA GLY A 54 -0.15 7.76 -22.58
C GLY A 54 -0.83 6.58 -21.90
N LYS A 55 -1.06 6.64 -20.58
CA LYS A 55 -1.74 5.57 -19.84
C LYS A 55 -3.22 5.47 -20.27
N PRO A 56 -3.69 4.31 -20.75
CA PRO A 56 -5.09 4.08 -21.15
C PRO A 56 -6.13 4.59 -20.17
N GLU A 57 -5.91 4.37 -18.86
CA GLU A 57 -6.79 4.79 -17.78
C GLU A 57 -6.86 6.31 -17.59
N CYS A 58 -5.90 7.05 -18.11
CA CYS A 58 -5.86 8.52 -18.06
C CYS A 58 -6.33 9.16 -19.37
N ALA A 59 -6.30 8.43 -20.48
CA ALA A 59 -6.84 8.88 -21.76
C ALA A 59 -8.38 8.86 -21.79
N HIS A 60 -9.02 8.14 -20.86
CA HIS A 60 -10.47 7.95 -20.83
C HIS A 60 -11.08 8.12 -19.44
N LEU A 61 -10.46 8.86 -18.51
CA LEU A 61 -10.98 9.01 -17.14
C LEU A 61 -12.28 9.86 -17.13
N PRO A 62 -13.48 9.25 -17.01
CA PRO A 62 -14.72 9.99 -17.06
C PRO A 62 -14.93 10.74 -15.75
N LYS A 63 -15.45 11.96 -15.83
CA LYS A 63 -15.57 12.87 -14.67
C LYS A 63 -16.38 12.28 -13.51
N ASP A 64 -17.43 11.52 -13.83
CA ASP A 64 -18.36 10.94 -12.85
C ASP A 64 -18.10 9.46 -12.58
N SER A 65 -16.95 8.93 -13.03
CA SER A 65 -16.54 7.57 -12.73
C SER A 65 -16.11 7.40 -11.26
N TYR A 66 -16.19 6.17 -10.76
CA TYR A 66 -15.68 5.85 -9.43
C TYR A 66 -14.21 6.26 -9.28
N GLN A 67 -13.39 5.92 -10.29
CA GLN A 67 -11.96 6.20 -10.31
C GLN A 67 -11.65 7.69 -10.26
N ALA A 68 -12.50 8.55 -10.83
CA ALA A 68 -12.33 9.99 -10.78
C ALA A 68 -12.73 10.60 -9.44
N LYS A 69 -13.57 9.92 -8.64
CA LYS A 69 -14.12 10.44 -7.38
C LYS A 69 -13.48 9.87 -6.13
N HIS A 70 -12.93 8.67 -6.20
CA HIS A 70 -12.47 7.91 -5.05
C HIS A 70 -10.96 7.66 -5.10
N LEU A 71 -10.39 7.31 -3.95
CA LEU A 71 -9.07 6.71 -3.91
C LEU A 71 -9.08 5.36 -4.64
N THR A 72 -8.02 5.13 -5.40
CA THR A 72 -7.83 3.91 -6.19
C THR A 72 -6.71 3.08 -5.58
N LEU A 73 -6.80 1.76 -5.72
CA LEU A 73 -5.78 0.84 -5.26
C LEU A 73 -4.59 0.88 -6.22
N HIS A 74 -3.42 1.28 -5.71
CA HIS A 74 -2.16 1.04 -6.39
C HIS A 74 -1.69 -0.38 -6.05
N GLY A 75 -1.59 -0.74 -4.77
CA GLY A 75 -1.15 -2.07 -4.35
C GLY A 75 -1.13 -2.29 -2.84
N LEU A 76 -0.81 -3.52 -2.42
CA LEU A 76 -0.60 -3.89 -1.03
C LEU A 76 0.77 -4.56 -0.93
N TRP A 77 1.75 -3.90 -0.32
CA TRP A 77 3.14 -4.28 -0.45
C TRP A 77 3.63 -4.93 0.83
N PRO A 78 3.82 -6.26 0.88
CA PRO A 78 4.63 -6.87 1.93
C PRO A 78 6.00 -6.22 1.88
N ASN A 79 6.55 -5.90 3.04
CA ASN A 79 7.83 -5.24 3.18
C ASN A 79 8.69 -5.96 4.21
N GLN A 80 10.00 -5.90 4.01
CA GLN A 80 10.97 -6.39 4.97
C GLN A 80 11.98 -5.26 5.23
N LYS A 81 12.09 -4.83 6.48
CA LYS A 81 12.98 -3.73 6.89
C LYS A 81 14.42 -3.94 6.41
N ALA A 82 14.92 -5.18 6.49
CA ALA A 82 16.27 -5.54 6.05
C ALA A 82 16.50 -5.36 4.54
N CYS A 83 15.44 -5.43 3.72
CA CYS A 83 15.51 -5.21 2.27
C CYS A 83 15.29 -3.75 1.84
N GLY A 84 14.81 -2.89 2.75
CA GLY A 84 14.32 -1.57 2.38
C GLY A 84 13.25 -1.66 1.29
N GLN A 85 13.39 -0.91 0.20
CA GLN A 85 12.41 -0.90 -0.89
C GLN A 85 12.55 -2.08 -1.87
N ASN A 86 13.48 -3.00 -1.62
CA ASN A 86 13.83 -4.06 -2.58
C ASN A 86 13.09 -5.37 -2.34
N TYR A 87 12.32 -5.52 -1.26
CA TYR A 87 11.57 -6.75 -1.02
C TYR A 87 10.46 -6.92 -2.08
N GLY A 88 10.65 -7.88 -2.99
CA GLY A 88 9.76 -8.06 -4.12
C GLY A 88 10.19 -9.18 -5.07
N TYR A 89 9.31 -9.58 -5.99
CA TYR A 89 9.57 -10.66 -6.96
C TYR A 89 10.00 -11.98 -6.31
N CYS A 90 9.46 -12.31 -5.14
CA CYS A 90 9.82 -13.52 -4.41
C CYS A 90 9.42 -14.76 -5.21
N GLY A 91 10.42 -15.54 -5.66
CA GLY A 91 10.22 -16.73 -6.49
C GLY A 91 9.71 -16.44 -7.92
N VAL A 92 9.79 -15.19 -8.39
CA VAL A 92 9.24 -14.76 -9.68
C VAL A 92 10.28 -13.99 -10.48
N GLU A 93 10.31 -14.20 -11.80
CA GLU A 93 11.19 -13.44 -12.70
C GLU A 93 10.62 -12.04 -12.98
N GLN A 94 11.45 -11.00 -12.84
CA GLN A 94 11.06 -9.64 -13.22
C GLN A 94 10.89 -9.51 -14.74
N LYS A 95 9.75 -8.98 -15.19
CA LYS A 95 9.46 -8.70 -16.60
C LYS A 95 9.62 -7.22 -16.93
N THR A 96 9.81 -6.93 -18.22
CA THR A 96 10.07 -5.58 -18.74
C THR A 96 8.82 -4.70 -18.84
N SER A 97 7.62 -5.29 -18.80
CA SER A 97 6.35 -4.56 -18.78
C SER A 97 5.30 -5.31 -17.96
N HIS A 98 4.29 -4.59 -17.48
CA HIS A 98 3.23 -5.17 -16.64
C HIS A 98 2.44 -6.26 -17.37
N CYS A 99 2.06 -6.02 -18.64
CA CYS A 99 1.29 -6.97 -19.44
C CYS A 99 2.12 -8.16 -19.98
N ALA A 100 3.45 -8.17 -19.78
CA ALA A 100 4.28 -9.33 -20.14
C ALA A 100 4.09 -10.51 -19.17
N TYR A 101 3.56 -10.26 -17.97
CA TYR A 101 3.07 -11.31 -17.09
C TYR A 101 1.76 -11.90 -17.61
N PRO A 102 1.50 -13.21 -17.41
CA PRO A 102 0.21 -13.81 -17.78
C PRO A 102 -0.94 -13.15 -16.99
N PRO A 103 -2.17 -13.11 -17.54
CA PRO A 103 -3.34 -12.70 -16.78
C PRO A 103 -3.47 -13.50 -15.48
N LEU A 104 -3.91 -12.84 -14.41
CA LEU A 104 -4.18 -13.51 -13.15
C LEU A 104 -5.48 -14.30 -13.24
N ASP A 105 -5.49 -15.49 -12.64
CA ASP A 105 -6.70 -16.30 -12.47
C ASP A 105 -7.44 -15.81 -11.21
N LEU A 106 -8.19 -14.71 -11.36
CA LEU A 106 -9.03 -14.15 -10.31
C LEU A 106 -10.47 -14.61 -10.50
N SER A 107 -11.15 -14.88 -9.39
CA SER A 107 -12.58 -15.12 -9.40
C SER A 107 -13.33 -13.94 -10.04
N PRO A 108 -14.46 -14.18 -10.73
CA PRO A 108 -15.20 -13.11 -11.40
C PRO A 108 -15.58 -11.96 -10.47
N GLN A 109 -15.88 -12.26 -9.20
CA GLN A 109 -16.23 -11.25 -8.20
C GLN A 109 -15.04 -10.35 -7.86
N ILE A 110 -13.88 -10.92 -7.53
CA ILE A 110 -12.68 -10.14 -7.21
C ILE A 110 -12.19 -9.38 -8.43
N ALA A 111 -12.26 -9.98 -9.62
CA ALA A 111 -11.89 -9.29 -10.85
C ALA A 111 -12.74 -8.04 -11.10
N GLU A 112 -14.06 -8.12 -10.88
CA GLU A 112 -14.95 -6.98 -11.08
C GLU A 112 -14.73 -5.86 -10.06
N LEU A 113 -14.60 -6.22 -8.77
CA LEU A 113 -14.29 -5.26 -7.71
C LEU A 113 -12.93 -4.59 -7.94
N LEU A 114 -11.91 -5.37 -8.31
CA LEU A 114 -10.58 -4.85 -8.57
C LEU A 114 -10.59 -3.89 -9.76
N LYS A 115 -11.29 -4.19 -10.85
CA LYS A 115 -11.42 -3.26 -12.00
C LYS A 115 -12.05 -1.92 -11.63
N ARG A 116 -12.99 -1.91 -10.69
CA ARG A 116 -13.62 -0.68 -10.20
C ARG A 116 -12.59 0.22 -9.50
N ILE A 117 -11.75 -0.35 -8.64
CA ILE A 117 -10.84 0.42 -7.78
C ILE A 117 -9.39 0.49 -8.30
N MET A 118 -9.01 -0.29 -9.31
CA MET A 118 -7.70 -0.30 -9.96
C MET A 118 -7.90 -0.01 -11.46
N PRO A 119 -7.93 1.27 -11.87
CA PRO A 119 -8.28 1.70 -13.22
C PRO A 119 -7.43 1.05 -14.31
N SER A 120 -6.14 0.88 -14.03
CA SER A 120 -5.17 0.23 -14.91
C SER A 120 -5.52 -1.22 -15.25
N TYR A 121 -6.20 -1.96 -14.35
CA TYR A 121 -6.72 -3.29 -14.65
C TYR A 121 -7.92 -3.22 -15.60
N TYR A 122 -8.84 -2.27 -15.37
CA TYR A 122 -10.01 -2.07 -16.24
C TYR A 122 -9.63 -1.63 -17.65
N TYR A 123 -8.70 -0.66 -17.78
CA TYR A 123 -8.31 -0.08 -19.07
C TYR A 123 -7.15 -0.81 -19.78
N GLY A 124 -6.57 -1.86 -19.16
CA GLY A 124 -5.61 -2.74 -19.82
C GLY A 124 -4.13 -2.35 -19.72
N SER A 125 -3.76 -1.55 -18.72
CA SER A 125 -2.35 -1.28 -18.36
C SER A 125 -1.72 -2.38 -17.49
N CYS A 126 -2.50 -3.40 -17.10
CA CYS A 126 -2.08 -4.63 -16.41
C CYS A 126 -1.38 -4.44 -15.05
N LEU A 127 -1.65 -3.35 -14.32
CA LEU A 127 -1.01 -3.09 -13.03
C LEU A 127 -1.23 -4.24 -12.04
N GLU A 128 -2.40 -4.88 -12.06
CA GLU A 128 -2.70 -6.02 -11.20
C GLU A 128 -1.67 -7.14 -11.35
N ARG A 129 -1.16 -7.35 -12.57
CA ARG A 129 -0.13 -8.37 -12.80
C ARG A 129 1.20 -7.95 -12.21
N HIS A 130 1.57 -6.68 -12.36
CA HIS A 130 2.79 -6.15 -11.75
C HIS A 130 2.74 -6.25 -10.23
N GLU A 131 1.66 -5.78 -9.64
CA GLU A 131 1.46 -5.77 -8.18
C GLU A 131 1.45 -7.18 -7.60
N TRP A 132 0.81 -8.13 -8.27
CA TRP A 132 0.89 -9.52 -7.86
C TRP A 132 2.32 -10.06 -7.96
N ASN A 133 2.96 -9.95 -9.13
CA ASN A 133 4.26 -10.60 -9.34
C ASN A 133 5.41 -9.94 -8.57
N LYS A 134 5.32 -8.64 -8.29
CA LYS A 134 6.33 -7.92 -7.50
C LYS A 134 6.04 -8.01 -6.01
N HIS A 135 4.79 -7.84 -5.58
CA HIS A 135 4.45 -7.70 -4.16
C HIS A 135 3.65 -8.90 -3.64
N GLY A 136 2.57 -9.27 -4.33
CA GLY A 136 1.74 -10.41 -3.96
C GLY A 136 2.49 -11.76 -3.91
N SER A 137 3.55 -11.95 -4.69
CA SER A 137 4.35 -13.19 -4.66
C SER A 137 5.22 -13.34 -3.41
N CYS A 138 5.40 -12.27 -2.63
CA CYS A 138 6.19 -12.26 -1.41
C CYS A 138 5.39 -12.61 -0.14
N GLN A 139 4.13 -13.01 -0.30
CA GLN A 139 3.25 -13.42 0.79
C GLN A 139 2.58 -14.78 0.45
N ILE A 140 1.80 -15.34 1.38
CA ILE A 140 1.33 -16.75 1.32
C ILE A 140 -0.12 -16.96 0.81
N LEU A 141 -0.91 -15.90 0.72
CA LEU A 141 -2.27 -15.91 0.18
C LEU A 141 -2.27 -16.15 -1.33
N SER A 142 -3.36 -16.74 -1.83
CA SER A 142 -3.65 -16.76 -3.27
C SER A 142 -3.86 -15.35 -3.82
N ALA A 143 -3.79 -15.18 -5.15
CA ALA A 143 -4.04 -13.90 -5.80
C ALA A 143 -5.45 -13.34 -5.49
N ASP A 144 -6.47 -14.20 -5.50
CA ASP A 144 -7.84 -13.83 -5.11
C ASP A 144 -7.89 -13.26 -3.69
N GLN A 145 -7.31 -13.97 -2.72
CA GLN A 145 -7.32 -13.55 -1.31
C GLN A 145 -6.49 -12.28 -1.09
N TYR A 146 -5.33 -12.17 -1.75
CA TYR A 146 -4.49 -10.98 -1.69
C TYR A 146 -5.22 -9.73 -2.20
N PHE A 147 -5.87 -9.81 -3.37
CA PHE A 147 -6.63 -8.69 -3.89
C PHE A 147 -7.92 -8.43 -3.10
N ALA A 148 -8.59 -9.46 -2.58
CA ALA A 148 -9.73 -9.27 -1.68
C ALA A 148 -9.35 -8.46 -0.43
N LEU A 149 -8.20 -8.79 0.19
CA LEU A 149 -7.67 -8.03 1.33
C LEU A 149 -7.31 -6.59 0.93
N ALA A 150 -6.61 -6.40 -0.19
CA ALA A 150 -6.24 -5.08 -0.66
C ALA A 150 -7.47 -4.20 -0.98
N ILE A 151 -8.51 -4.78 -1.59
CA ILE A 151 -9.79 -4.12 -1.86
C ILE A 151 -10.45 -3.68 -0.54
N ARG A 152 -10.60 -4.59 0.43
CA ARG A 152 -11.20 -4.28 1.75
C ARG A 152 -10.51 -3.08 2.40
N LEU A 153 -9.17 -3.11 2.44
CA LEU A 153 -8.38 -2.06 3.07
C LEU A 153 -8.51 -0.72 2.32
N ALA A 154 -8.45 -0.75 0.99
CA ALA A 154 -8.60 0.45 0.15
C ALA A 154 -9.99 1.08 0.30
N GLU A 155 -11.06 0.27 0.24
CA GLU A 155 -12.42 0.76 0.44
C GLU A 155 -12.64 1.30 1.85
N THR A 156 -12.04 0.68 2.87
CA THR A 156 -12.11 1.19 4.26
C THR A 156 -11.43 2.56 4.37
N ALA A 157 -10.25 2.72 3.76
CA ALA A 157 -9.53 4.00 3.74
C ALA A 157 -10.31 5.08 2.97
N ASP A 158 -10.87 4.73 1.81
CA ASP A 158 -11.63 5.65 0.97
C ASP A 158 -12.95 6.09 1.62
N ASN A 159 -13.63 5.20 2.33
CA ASN A 159 -14.88 5.52 3.05
C ASN A 159 -14.66 6.28 4.36
N SER A 160 -13.41 6.48 4.80
CA SER A 160 -13.09 7.26 6.00
C SER A 160 -13.38 8.76 5.84
N LEU A 161 -13.34 9.53 6.93
CA LEU A 161 -13.47 10.99 6.86
C LEU A 161 -12.39 11.61 5.94
N PHE A 162 -11.18 11.05 5.94
CA PHE A 162 -10.10 11.48 5.06
C PHE A 162 -10.41 11.24 3.59
N GLY A 163 -10.81 10.03 3.20
CA GLY A 163 -11.16 9.73 1.81
C GLY A 163 -12.38 10.53 1.31
N GLN A 164 -13.40 10.69 2.16
CA GLN A 164 -14.55 11.55 1.87
C GLN A 164 -14.15 13.01 1.72
N TYR A 165 -13.25 13.53 2.57
CA TYR A 165 -12.74 14.89 2.47
C TYR A 165 -12.03 15.11 1.13
N LEU A 166 -11.17 14.17 0.71
CA LEU A 166 -10.48 14.24 -0.59
C LEU A 166 -11.48 14.30 -1.75
N THR A 167 -12.53 13.46 -1.70
CA THR A 167 -13.60 13.41 -2.70
C THR A 167 -14.37 14.74 -2.79
N GLN A 168 -14.75 15.30 -1.64
CA GLN A 168 -15.56 16.53 -1.57
C GLN A 168 -14.78 17.78 -2.00
N HIS A 169 -13.46 17.79 -1.83
CA HIS A 169 -12.60 18.94 -2.12
C HIS A 169 -11.82 18.80 -3.43
N GLN A 170 -12.20 17.87 -4.30
CA GLN A 170 -11.58 17.75 -5.63
C GLN A 170 -11.69 19.07 -6.43
N GLY A 171 -10.58 19.45 -7.05
CA GLY A 171 -10.42 20.70 -7.79
C GLY A 171 -9.97 21.88 -6.93
N GLN A 172 -9.85 21.70 -5.61
CA GLN A 172 -9.46 22.77 -4.69
C GLN A 172 -7.99 22.68 -4.26
N LYS A 173 -7.48 23.78 -3.69
CA LYS A 173 -6.26 23.79 -2.91
C LYS A 173 -6.62 23.77 -1.43
N VAL A 174 -6.03 22.85 -0.68
CA VAL A 174 -6.25 22.66 0.76
C VAL A 174 -4.93 22.77 1.50
N GLN A 175 -4.97 23.03 2.81
CA GLN A 175 -3.76 23.04 3.62
C GLN A 175 -3.35 21.61 3.96
N LEU A 176 -2.05 21.33 3.97
CA LEU A 176 -1.53 20.04 4.43
C LEU A 176 -1.98 19.74 5.87
N THR A 177 -2.09 20.76 6.72
CA THR A 177 -2.61 20.62 8.09
C THR A 177 -4.03 20.09 8.14
N ASP A 178 -4.89 20.48 7.20
CA ASP A 178 -6.28 20.00 7.15
C ASP A 178 -6.32 18.52 6.75
N LEU A 179 -5.47 18.10 5.79
CA LEU A 179 -5.32 16.70 5.44
C LEU A 179 -4.83 15.86 6.62
N ARG A 180 -3.86 16.39 7.37
CA ARG A 180 -3.30 15.74 8.57
C ARG A 180 -4.32 15.63 9.71
N GLU A 181 -5.19 16.62 9.86
CA GLU A 181 -6.31 16.58 10.79
C GLU A 181 -7.35 15.52 10.38
N MET A 182 -7.70 15.44 9.10
CA MET A 182 -8.64 14.41 8.62
C MET A 182 -8.08 12.99 8.77
N ILE A 183 -6.77 12.79 8.57
CA ILE A 183 -6.09 11.52 8.87
C ILE A 183 -6.21 11.19 10.36
N THR A 184 -5.94 12.16 11.23
CA THR A 184 -6.02 11.99 12.69
C THR A 184 -7.43 11.60 13.13
N GLN A 185 -8.46 12.25 12.57
CA GLN A 185 -9.86 11.93 12.87
C GLN A 185 -10.30 10.57 12.29
N SER A 186 -9.71 10.14 11.18
CA SER A 186 -10.07 8.89 10.51
C SER A 186 -9.40 7.66 11.12
N PHE A 187 -8.17 7.82 11.58
CA PHE A 187 -7.29 6.70 11.90
C PHE A 187 -6.63 6.84 13.27
N GLY A 188 -7.01 7.82 14.08
CA GLY A 188 -6.50 8.01 15.44
C GLY A 188 -5.34 9.02 15.54
N PRO A 189 -5.18 9.67 16.72
CA PRO A 189 -4.29 10.83 16.91
C PRO A 189 -2.80 10.52 16.84
N THR A 190 -2.40 9.27 17.02
CA THR A 190 -1.00 8.83 16.99
C THR A 190 -0.56 8.33 15.62
N ASN A 191 -1.49 8.21 14.67
CA ASN A 191 -1.27 7.47 13.43
C ASN A 191 -0.98 8.35 12.22
N SER A 192 -1.02 9.67 12.37
CA SER A 192 -0.78 10.60 11.26
C SER A 192 0.57 10.37 10.58
N ASN A 193 1.64 10.16 11.36
CA ASN A 193 2.98 9.91 10.81
C ASN A 193 3.17 8.52 10.18
N LYS A 194 2.16 7.63 10.28
CA LYS A 194 2.15 6.32 9.63
C LYS A 194 1.47 6.36 8.26
N ILE A 195 1.01 7.55 7.85
CA ILE A 195 0.42 7.79 6.55
C ILE A 195 1.27 8.83 5.82
N TYR A 196 1.86 8.41 4.71
CA TYR A 196 2.63 9.28 3.82
C TYR A 196 1.70 9.92 2.78
N LEU A 197 1.91 11.22 2.54
CA LEU A 197 1.27 11.99 1.48
C LEU A 197 2.29 12.38 0.41
N GLY A 198 2.13 11.77 -0.76
CA GLY A 198 2.97 11.98 -1.93
C GLY A 198 2.35 12.97 -2.89
N CYS A 199 3.05 14.08 -3.13
CA CYS A 199 2.66 15.06 -4.14
C CYS A 199 3.69 15.16 -5.27
N LYS A 200 3.18 15.45 -6.47
CA LYS A 200 3.99 15.84 -7.63
C LYS A 200 3.58 17.22 -8.09
N LYS A 201 4.53 18.16 -8.15
CA LYS A 201 4.27 19.59 -8.47
C LYS A 201 3.15 20.20 -7.60
N GLY A 202 3.08 19.80 -6.32
CA GLY A 202 2.06 20.26 -5.37
C GLY A 202 0.67 19.63 -5.52
N ILE A 203 0.48 18.66 -6.41
CA ILE A 203 -0.77 17.90 -6.57
C ILE A 203 -0.62 16.58 -5.84
N LEU A 204 -1.61 16.20 -5.01
CA LEU A 204 -1.65 14.90 -4.33
C LEU A 204 -1.76 13.76 -5.35
N VAL A 205 -0.89 12.76 -5.23
CA VAL A 205 -0.84 11.60 -6.13
C VAL A 205 -0.92 10.30 -5.34
N ASP A 206 -0.07 10.14 -4.33
CA ASP A 206 0.11 8.88 -3.61
C ASP A 206 -0.25 9.04 -2.14
N ILE A 207 -0.94 8.04 -1.58
CA ILE A 207 -1.18 7.91 -0.14
C ILE A 207 -0.74 6.51 0.27
N TYR A 208 0.25 6.43 1.15
CA TYR A 208 0.77 5.15 1.63
C TYR A 208 0.48 5.00 3.12
N ILE A 209 -0.23 3.93 3.48
CA ILE A 209 -0.61 3.62 4.86
C ILE A 209 0.25 2.45 5.34
N GLN A 210 1.03 2.65 6.41
CA GLN A 210 1.79 1.58 7.04
C GLN A 210 0.85 0.61 7.74
N LEU A 211 1.14 -0.68 7.62
CA LEU A 211 0.39 -1.79 8.19
C LEU A 211 1.36 -2.80 8.84
N PRO A 212 0.90 -3.57 9.84
CA PRO A 212 1.69 -4.62 10.50
C PRO A 212 1.84 -5.85 9.59
N ALA A 213 2.75 -6.75 9.94
CA ALA A 213 2.96 -8.02 9.22
C ALA A 213 1.72 -8.92 9.17
N LEU A 214 0.88 -8.84 10.20
CA LEU A 214 -0.33 -9.64 10.33
C LEU A 214 -1.54 -8.73 10.16
N ILE A 215 -2.42 -9.07 9.22
CA ILE A 215 -3.62 -8.28 8.92
C ILE A 215 -4.85 -9.19 9.04
N PRO A 216 -5.35 -9.43 10.27
CA PRO A 216 -6.58 -10.19 10.46
C PRO A 216 -7.78 -9.50 9.81
N ASP A 217 -8.70 -10.28 9.24
CA ASP A 217 -9.89 -9.74 8.55
C ASP A 217 -10.84 -8.96 9.48
N GLY A 218 -10.85 -9.30 10.77
CA GLY A 218 -11.71 -8.69 11.78
C GLY A 218 -11.22 -7.34 12.32
N ASP A 219 -9.96 -6.99 12.07
CA ASP A 219 -9.35 -5.78 12.66
C ASP A 219 -9.71 -4.55 11.83
N SER A 220 -10.00 -3.45 12.52
CA SER A 220 -10.23 -2.17 11.88
C SER A 220 -8.93 -1.61 11.31
N LEU A 221 -9.05 -0.79 10.26
CA LEU A 221 -7.89 -0.13 9.66
C LEU A 221 -7.14 0.75 10.69
N GLU A 222 -7.86 1.43 11.60
CA GLU A 222 -7.24 2.16 12.72
C GLU A 222 -6.40 1.25 13.63
N SER A 223 -6.94 0.08 14.04
CA SER A 223 -6.22 -0.85 14.90
C SER A 223 -4.96 -1.38 14.22
N LEU A 224 -5.06 -1.70 12.93
CA LEU A 224 -3.91 -2.12 12.13
C LEU A 224 -2.85 -1.02 12.08
N ILE A 225 -3.23 0.22 11.78
CA ILE A 225 -2.26 1.33 11.74
C ILE A 225 -1.64 1.58 13.12
N ASN A 226 -2.36 1.40 14.23
CA ASN A 226 -1.79 1.48 15.58
C ASN A 226 -0.62 0.50 15.78
N GLU A 227 -0.72 -0.70 15.23
CA GLU A 227 0.29 -1.76 15.35
C GLU A 227 1.41 -1.67 14.30
N ALA A 228 1.22 -0.88 13.26
CA ALA A 228 2.20 -0.70 12.19
C ALA A 228 3.46 0.04 12.69
N PRO A 229 4.64 -0.20 12.07
CA PRO A 229 5.81 0.63 12.27
C PRO A 229 5.57 2.06 11.77
N ASP A 230 6.38 3.01 12.24
CA ASP A 230 6.36 4.38 11.73
C ASP A 230 6.80 4.43 10.26
N SER A 231 6.19 5.33 9.49
CA SER A 231 6.63 5.61 8.12
C SER A 231 8.10 6.04 8.13
N GLN A 232 8.91 5.39 7.30
CA GLN A 232 10.32 5.74 7.13
C GLN A 232 10.52 6.84 6.08
N ILE A 233 9.43 7.32 5.46
CA ILE A 233 9.44 8.33 4.41
C ILE A 233 8.66 9.56 4.85
N ASN A 234 9.26 10.73 4.60
CA ASN A 234 8.62 12.03 4.79
C ASN A 234 7.75 12.38 3.58
N ASP A 235 6.68 13.12 3.83
CA ASP A 235 5.84 13.69 2.78
C ASP A 235 6.63 14.44 1.72
N THR A 236 6.13 14.37 0.50
CA THR A 236 6.56 15.27 -0.59
C THR A 236 5.55 16.39 -0.84
N CYS A 237 4.43 16.39 -0.12
CA CYS A 237 3.42 17.44 -0.21
C CYS A 237 3.86 18.77 0.42
N PRO A 238 3.68 19.91 -0.28
CA PRO A 238 3.93 21.23 0.29
C PRO A 238 2.76 21.65 1.20
N ASN A 239 2.92 22.78 1.90
CA ASN A 239 1.86 23.31 2.79
C ASN A 239 0.51 23.54 2.10
N ASN A 240 0.52 23.89 0.80
CA ASN A 240 -0.69 24.05 -0.01
C ASN A 240 -0.78 22.90 -1.01
N VAL A 241 -1.70 21.98 -0.79
CA VAL A 241 -1.89 20.77 -1.61
C VAL A 241 -3.04 20.97 -2.57
N THR A 242 -2.81 20.69 -3.86
CA THR A 242 -3.88 20.66 -4.87
C THR A 242 -4.49 19.26 -4.92
N LEU A 243 -5.80 19.18 -4.74
CA LEU A 243 -6.56 17.96 -4.97
C LEU A 243 -7.08 18.02 -6.41
N SER A 244 -6.50 17.21 -7.30
CA SER A 244 -6.86 17.27 -8.71
C SER A 244 -8.31 16.82 -8.95
N ASN A 245 -9.00 17.48 -9.88
CA ASN A 245 -10.25 17.02 -10.48
C ASN A 245 -10.08 16.68 -11.97
N PHE A 246 -8.85 16.37 -12.40
CA PHE A 246 -8.55 16.01 -13.78
C PHE A 246 -9.52 14.96 -14.30
N ASN A 247 -10.02 15.23 -15.49
CA ASN A 247 -10.86 14.35 -16.27
C ASN A 247 -10.65 14.72 -17.74
N THR A 248 -10.95 13.80 -18.64
CA THR A 248 -10.66 13.98 -20.08
C THR A 248 -11.58 14.99 -20.76
N GLU A 249 -12.75 15.30 -20.17
CA GLU A 249 -13.68 16.30 -20.69
C GLU A 249 -13.13 17.73 -20.49
N ALA A 250 -12.43 17.99 -19.39
CA ALA A 250 -11.85 19.29 -19.05
C ALA A 250 -10.57 19.64 -19.83
N PHE A 251 -9.95 18.67 -20.53
CA PHE A 251 -8.70 18.86 -21.26
C PHE A 251 -8.91 19.11 -22.77
N LEU A 252 -10.13 18.91 -23.27
CA LEU A 252 -10.53 19.14 -24.66
C LEU A 252 -11.28 20.48 -24.88
N GLY A 253 -11.50 21.26 -23.81
CA GLY A 253 -12.09 22.60 -23.84
C GLY A 253 -11.07 23.67 -23.49
#